data_AF-A0A6M0AL52-F1
#
_entry.id   AF-A0A6M0AL52-F1
#
_cell.length_a   1.000
_cell.length_b   1.000
_cell.length_c   1.000
_cell.angle_alpha   90.00
_cell.angle_beta   90.00
_cell.angle_gamma   90.00
#
_symmetry.space_group_name_H-M   'P 1'
#
loop_
_entity.id
_entity.type
_entity.pdbx_description
1 polymer ?
#
loop_
_entity_poly.entity_id
_entity_poly.type
_entity_poly.pdbx_seq_one_letter_code
_entity_poly.pdbx_strand_id
1 'polypeptide(L)'
;RKPQVHRRLNLSNQSGLSNLIAQSLSPEEVFNNELPIPRLSVLTAGKIPPDPTKLLSSEKMKQLIKYFEEIFDLVIYDTPPVLGLADASLLAPSTNGLILVTRIGKTDRSALTQALDNLKLSRVNVLGIVANGVQGDANSPYGYYKSAYGNNHKEEAWEEEENLTSTFSK
;
A
#
# COMPACT_ATOMS: atom_id res chain seq x y z
N ARG A 1 0.23 11.87 2.45
CA ARG A 1 0.96 12.63 3.50
C ARG A 1 2.42 12.20 3.70
N LYS A 2 2.71 10.91 3.94
CA LYS A 2 4.09 10.36 4.01
C LYS A 2 4.24 9.14 3.08
N PRO A 3 4.17 9.30 1.75
CA PRO A 3 4.06 8.17 0.83
C PRO A 3 5.27 7.22 0.90
N GLN A 4 5.01 5.91 0.92
CA GLN A 4 6.04 4.87 0.99
C GLN A 4 6.00 3.87 -0.18
N VAL A 5 4.84 3.69 -0.82
CA VAL A 5 4.64 2.68 -1.89
C VAL A 5 5.69 2.81 -2.99
N HIS A 6 5.91 4.03 -3.50
CA HIS A 6 6.91 4.27 -4.54
C HIS A 6 8.32 3.84 -4.15
N ARG A 7 8.75 4.04 -2.89
CA ARG A 7 10.06 3.59 -2.41
C ARG A 7 10.14 2.07 -2.32
N ARG A 8 9.09 1.43 -1.83
CA ARG A 8 9.05 -0.04 -1.67
C ARG A 8 9.05 -0.78 -3.00
N LEU A 9 8.52 -0.15 -4.05
CA LEU A 9 8.42 -0.72 -5.39
C LEU A 9 9.42 -0.11 -6.38
N ASN A 10 10.37 0.71 -5.89
CA ASN A 10 11.37 1.39 -6.71
C ASN A 10 10.77 2.20 -7.90
N LEU A 11 9.70 2.95 -7.65
CA LEU A 11 8.99 3.78 -8.62
C LEU A 11 9.27 5.27 -8.45
N SER A 12 9.12 6.02 -9.54
CA SER A 12 9.10 7.48 -9.50
C SER A 12 7.83 7.98 -8.79
N ASN A 13 7.97 9.04 -7.99
CA ASN A 13 6.85 9.73 -7.34
C ASN A 13 6.76 11.20 -7.79
N GLN A 14 7.32 11.52 -8.97
CA GLN A 14 7.25 12.87 -9.54
C GLN A 14 5.86 13.22 -10.08
N SER A 15 5.16 12.21 -10.63
CA SER A 15 3.77 12.28 -11.06
C SER A 15 2.99 11.13 -10.42
N GLY A 16 1.81 11.44 -9.87
CA GLY A 16 0.95 10.49 -9.16
C GLY A 16 -0.43 11.06 -8.90
N LEU A 17 -1.14 10.52 -7.92
CA LEU A 17 -2.52 10.89 -7.59
C LEU A 17 -2.72 12.41 -7.40
N SER A 18 -1.81 13.08 -6.70
CA SER A 18 -1.91 14.53 -6.49
C SER A 18 -1.79 15.31 -7.79
N ASN A 19 -0.94 14.86 -8.72
CA ASN A 19 -0.76 15.46 -10.03
C ASN A 19 -1.99 15.22 -10.92
N LEU A 20 -2.54 14.00 -10.95
CA LEU A 20 -3.78 13.69 -11.68
C LEU A 20 -4.92 14.62 -11.29
N ILE A 21 -5.07 14.88 -10.00
CA ILE A 21 -6.16 15.71 -9.49
C ILE A 21 -5.88 17.20 -9.71
N ALA A 22 -4.66 17.65 -9.45
CA ALA A 22 -4.33 19.08 -9.53
C ALA A 22 -4.11 19.58 -10.96
N GLN A 23 -3.58 18.74 -11.85
CA GLN A 23 -3.19 19.12 -13.21
C GLN A 23 -4.13 18.56 -14.28
N SER A 24 -5.16 17.79 -13.88
CA SER A 24 -6.13 17.16 -14.80
C SER A 24 -5.49 16.29 -15.88
N LEU A 25 -4.35 15.65 -15.55
CA LEU A 25 -3.69 14.66 -16.41
C LEU A 25 -4.59 13.43 -16.62
N SER A 26 -4.36 12.70 -17.70
CA SER A 26 -5.06 11.44 -17.94
C SER A 26 -4.48 10.34 -17.03
N PRO A 27 -5.30 9.42 -16.51
CA PRO A 27 -4.79 8.29 -15.73
C PRO A 27 -3.73 7.46 -16.47
N GLU A 28 -3.90 7.30 -17.77
CA GLU A 28 -3.01 6.52 -18.65
C GLU A 28 -1.60 7.10 -18.68
N GLU A 29 -1.46 8.42 -18.64
CA GLU A 29 -0.16 9.11 -18.61
C GLU A 29 0.62 8.82 -17.32
N VAL A 30 -0.08 8.53 -16.22
CA VAL A 30 0.52 8.41 -14.87
C VAL A 30 0.72 6.96 -14.45
N PHE A 31 -0.03 6.01 -15.03
CA PHE A 31 0.15 4.57 -14.80
C PHE A 31 1.41 3.97 -15.43
N ASN A 32 2.18 4.74 -16.23
CA ASN A 32 3.39 4.32 -16.97
C ASN A 32 4.61 3.99 -16.07
N ASN A 33 4.40 3.21 -15.02
CA ASN A 33 5.43 2.59 -14.23
C ASN A 33 5.48 1.11 -14.63
N GLU A 34 6.49 0.73 -15.42
CA GLU A 34 6.76 -0.66 -15.80
C GLU A 34 7.15 -1.47 -14.56
N LEU A 35 6.15 -1.98 -13.85
CA LEU A 35 6.38 -2.98 -12.81
C LEU A 35 6.56 -4.35 -13.48
N PRO A 36 7.52 -5.17 -13.04
CA PRO A 36 7.70 -6.53 -13.56
C PRO A 36 6.61 -7.51 -13.08
N ILE A 37 5.52 -7.01 -12.48
CA ILE A 37 4.44 -7.80 -11.90
C ILE A 37 3.22 -7.70 -12.85
N PRO A 38 2.87 -8.79 -13.55
CA PRO A 38 1.72 -8.78 -14.44
C PRO A 38 0.42 -8.42 -13.71
N ARG A 39 -0.44 -7.63 -14.36
CA ARG A 39 -1.76 -7.23 -13.86
C ARG A 39 -1.74 -6.41 -12.57
N LEU A 40 -0.58 -5.87 -12.19
CA LEU A 40 -0.47 -4.90 -11.09
C LEU A 40 -0.14 -3.53 -11.66
N SER A 41 -1.06 -2.59 -11.49
CA SER A 41 -0.82 -1.18 -11.75
C SER A 41 -0.68 -0.42 -10.45
N VAL A 42 0.27 0.52 -10.38
CA VAL A 42 0.50 1.34 -9.19
C VAL A 42 0.48 2.81 -9.55
N LEU A 43 -0.49 3.51 -8.97
CA LEU A 43 -0.52 4.96 -8.94
C LEU A 43 0.16 5.45 -7.67
N THR A 44 1.30 6.12 -7.82
CA THR A 44 2.01 6.70 -6.67
C THR A 44 1.28 7.94 -6.14
N ALA A 45 1.69 8.46 -4.98
CA ALA A 45 1.00 9.61 -4.38
C ALA A 45 1.25 10.91 -5.16
N GLY A 46 2.37 11.02 -5.87
CA GLY A 46 2.82 12.25 -6.51
C GLY A 46 3.41 13.25 -5.52
N LYS A 47 3.55 14.51 -5.95
CA LYS A 47 4.05 15.61 -5.11
C LYS A 47 3.11 15.83 -3.92
N ILE A 48 3.66 16.14 -2.74
CA ILE A 48 2.84 16.41 -1.56
C ILE A 48 2.05 17.70 -1.81
N PRO A 49 0.70 17.67 -1.84
CA PRO A 49 -0.10 18.86 -2.05
C PRO A 49 -0.11 19.73 -0.78
N PRO A 50 -0.37 21.05 -0.90
CA PRO A 50 -0.47 21.94 0.25
C PRO A 50 -1.63 21.55 1.18
N ASP A 51 -2.75 21.07 0.61
CA ASP A 51 -3.90 20.58 1.36
C ASP A 51 -4.37 19.21 0.81
N PRO A 52 -3.90 18.10 1.40
CA PRO A 52 -4.34 16.76 1.03
C PRO A 52 -5.83 16.53 1.26
N THR A 53 -6.41 17.14 2.29
CA THR A 53 -7.82 16.94 2.65
C THR A 53 -8.72 17.49 1.56
N LYS A 54 -8.48 18.74 1.13
CA LYS A 54 -9.22 19.38 0.04
C LYS A 54 -9.08 18.62 -1.28
N LEU A 55 -7.89 18.11 -1.56
CA LEU A 55 -7.62 17.34 -2.77
C LEU A 55 -8.42 16.03 -2.79
N LEU A 56 -8.44 15.28 -1.68
CA LEU A 56 -9.19 14.03 -1.56
C LEU A 56 -10.72 14.25 -1.56
N SER A 57 -11.21 15.37 -1.02
CA SER A 57 -12.64 15.70 -1.04
C SER A 57 -13.13 16.31 -2.36
N SER A 58 -12.24 16.47 -3.36
CA SER A 58 -12.57 17.12 -4.63
C SER A 58 -13.48 16.25 -5.50
N GLU A 59 -14.24 16.90 -6.39
CA GLU A 59 -15.09 16.18 -7.35
C GLU A 59 -14.24 15.35 -8.33
N LYS A 60 -13.05 15.84 -8.68
CA LYS A 60 -12.10 15.11 -9.52
C LYS A 60 -11.64 13.80 -8.87
N MET A 61 -11.44 13.76 -7.55
CA MET A 61 -11.14 12.51 -6.84
C MET A 61 -12.31 11.53 -6.96
N LYS A 62 -13.55 11.98 -6.79
CA LYS A 62 -14.74 11.11 -6.94
C LYS A 62 -14.85 10.54 -8.35
N GLN A 63 -14.59 11.36 -9.37
CA GLN A 63 -14.56 10.91 -10.77
C GLN A 63 -13.47 9.86 -11.01
N LEU A 64 -12.27 10.05 -10.44
CA LEU A 64 -11.18 9.07 -10.54
C LEU A 64 -11.51 7.75 -9.84
N ILE A 65 -12.17 7.79 -8.69
CA ILE A 65 -12.61 6.55 -8.00
C ILE A 65 -13.55 5.75 -8.88
N LYS A 66 -14.58 6.38 -9.46
CA LYS A 66 -15.51 5.72 -10.39
C LYS A 66 -14.80 5.18 -11.62
N TYR A 67 -13.90 5.97 -12.19
CA TYR A 67 -13.10 5.55 -13.33
C TYR A 67 -12.29 4.30 -13.01
N PHE A 68 -11.58 4.26 -11.87
CA PHE A 68 -10.80 3.10 -11.46
C PHE A 68 -11.65 1.86 -11.17
N GLU A 69 -12.86 2.04 -10.63
CA GLU A 69 -13.83 0.95 -10.44
C GLU A 69 -14.27 0.31 -11.77
N GLU A 70 -14.33 1.08 -12.86
CA GLU A 70 -14.70 0.57 -14.18
C GLU A 70 -13.57 -0.21 -14.87
N ILE A 71 -12.31 0.16 -14.63
CA ILE A 71 -11.14 -0.39 -15.37
C ILE A 71 -10.31 -1.40 -14.58
N PHE A 72 -10.56 -1.57 -13.28
CA PHE A 72 -9.85 -2.55 -12.44
C PHE A 72 -10.82 -3.45 -11.69
N ASP A 73 -10.48 -4.75 -11.61
CA ASP A 73 -11.24 -5.72 -10.81
C ASP A 73 -11.14 -5.43 -9.28
N LEU A 74 -10.04 -4.81 -8.86
CA LEU A 74 -9.78 -4.47 -7.46
C LEU A 74 -8.92 -3.20 -7.37
N VAL A 75 -9.40 -2.22 -6.61
CA VAL A 75 -8.67 -0.98 -6.30
C VAL A 75 -8.37 -0.90 -4.81
N ILE A 76 -7.08 -0.76 -4.46
CA ILE A 76 -6.64 -0.62 -3.07
C ILE A 76 -6.10 0.79 -2.85
N TYR A 77 -6.69 1.50 -1.89
CA TYR A 77 -6.22 2.82 -1.46
C TYR A 77 -5.38 2.70 -0.18
N ASP A 78 -4.08 2.97 -0.28
CA ASP A 78 -3.21 3.12 0.90
C ASP A 78 -3.43 4.49 1.54
N THR A 79 -3.81 4.51 2.82
CA THR A 79 -4.17 5.73 3.55
C THR A 79 -3.29 5.93 4.79
N PRO A 80 -3.07 7.19 5.24
CA PRO A 80 -2.45 7.45 6.53
C PRO A 80 -3.22 6.81 7.71
N PRO A 81 -2.62 6.73 8.92
CA PRO A 81 -3.32 6.27 10.11
C PRO A 81 -4.64 7.02 10.32
N VAL A 82 -5.70 6.28 10.70
CA VAL A 82 -7.07 6.83 10.81
C VAL A 82 -7.27 7.76 12.01
N LEU A 83 -6.39 7.71 13.02
CA LEU A 83 -6.47 8.60 14.17
C LEU A 83 -5.88 9.97 13.83
N GLY A 84 -6.68 11.01 14.01
CA GLY A 84 -6.28 12.40 13.80
C GLY A 84 -6.20 12.84 12.34
N LEU A 85 -6.52 11.98 11.37
CA LEU A 85 -6.49 12.29 9.95
C LEU A 85 -7.78 11.84 9.26
N ALA A 86 -8.34 12.71 8.43
CA ALA A 86 -9.62 12.48 7.75
C ALA A 86 -9.49 11.65 6.46
N ASP A 87 -8.27 11.41 5.97
CA ASP A 87 -7.99 10.84 4.65
C ASP A 87 -8.78 9.54 4.37
N ALA A 88 -8.73 8.56 5.30
CA ALA A 88 -9.47 7.31 5.14
C ALA A 88 -10.99 7.50 5.20
N SER A 89 -11.50 8.32 6.13
CA SER A 89 -12.93 8.60 6.26
C SER A 89 -13.50 9.39 5.09
N LEU A 90 -12.67 10.15 4.36
CA LEU A 90 -13.08 10.84 3.13
C LEU A 90 -13.23 9.89 1.95
N LEU A 91 -12.37 8.88 1.85
CA LEU A 91 -12.37 7.93 0.73
C LEU A 91 -13.36 6.80 0.93
N ALA A 92 -13.45 6.27 2.15
CA ALA A 92 -14.21 5.06 2.45
C ALA A 92 -15.70 5.09 2.06
N PRO A 93 -16.44 6.23 2.10
CA PRO A 93 -17.81 6.28 1.60
C PRO A 93 -17.95 6.01 0.10
N SER A 94 -16.86 6.16 -0.67
CA SER A 94 -16.81 5.89 -2.11
C SER A 94 -16.14 4.54 -2.43
N THR A 95 -15.87 3.69 -1.42
CA THR A 95 -15.30 2.35 -1.60
C THR A 95 -16.26 1.29 -1.05
N ASN A 96 -16.05 0.02 -1.42
CA ASN A 96 -16.90 -1.08 -0.91
C ASN A 96 -16.63 -1.39 0.57
N GLY A 97 -15.47 -0.97 1.10
CA GLY A 97 -15.17 -1.06 2.52
C GLY A 97 -13.74 -0.69 2.88
N LEU A 98 -13.44 -0.85 4.17
CA LEU A 98 -12.15 -0.53 4.78
C LEU A 98 -11.64 -1.71 5.61
N ILE A 99 -10.35 -2.01 5.49
CA ILE A 99 -9.64 -2.93 6.37
C ILE A 99 -8.76 -2.11 7.30
N LEU A 100 -8.92 -2.29 8.62
CA LEU A 100 -8.10 -1.60 9.62
C LEU A 100 -6.89 -2.46 9.99
N VAL A 101 -5.69 -1.93 9.84
CA VAL A 101 -4.45 -2.64 10.23
C VAL A 101 -3.98 -2.16 11.60
N THR A 102 -3.76 -3.08 12.52
CA THR A 102 -3.22 -2.83 13.87
C THR A 102 -1.93 -3.63 14.09
N ARG A 103 -1.00 -3.12 14.90
CA ARG A 103 0.27 -3.81 15.17
C ARG A 103 0.29 -4.40 16.58
N ILE A 104 0.47 -5.71 16.66
CA ILE A 104 0.54 -6.45 17.92
C ILE A 104 1.75 -5.98 18.73
N GLY A 105 1.52 -5.78 20.04
CA GLY A 105 2.54 -5.31 20.98
C GLY A 105 3.01 -3.86 20.76
N LYS A 106 2.36 -3.11 19.85
CA LYS A 106 2.70 -1.72 19.54
C LYS A 106 1.52 -0.76 19.53
N THR A 107 0.35 -1.21 19.06
CA THR A 107 -0.86 -0.38 19.04
C THR A 107 -1.60 -0.51 20.37
N ASP A 108 -1.82 0.62 21.05
CA ASP A 108 -2.61 0.66 22.27
C ASP A 108 -4.08 0.29 22.03
N ARG A 109 -4.65 -0.48 22.95
CA ARG A 109 -6.05 -0.92 22.87
C ARG A 109 -7.03 0.27 22.88
N SER A 110 -6.73 1.32 23.64
CA SER A 110 -7.53 2.55 23.69
C SER A 110 -7.53 3.26 22.34
N ALA A 111 -6.37 3.37 21.70
CA ALA A 111 -6.23 3.95 20.37
C ALA A 111 -7.02 3.16 19.31
N LEU A 112 -6.92 1.82 19.34
CA LEU A 112 -7.72 0.97 18.44
C LEU A 112 -9.22 1.15 18.65
N THR A 113 -9.67 1.24 19.91
CA THR A 113 -11.09 1.44 20.25
C THR A 113 -11.57 2.79 19.71
N GLN A 114 -10.80 3.86 19.97
CA GLN A 114 -11.10 5.19 19.45
C GLN A 114 -11.16 5.23 17.91
N ALA A 115 -10.26 4.52 17.23
CA ALA A 115 -10.26 4.43 15.78
C ALA A 115 -11.55 3.78 15.25
N LEU A 116 -11.96 2.66 15.86
CA LEU A 116 -13.20 1.97 15.49
C LEU A 116 -14.43 2.83 15.76
N ASP A 117 -14.48 3.55 16.88
CA ASP A 117 -15.60 4.43 17.19
C ASP A 117 -15.71 5.61 16.21
N ASN A 118 -14.58 6.22 15.82
CA ASN A 118 -14.55 7.27 14.80
C ASN A 118 -15.02 6.77 13.43
N LEU A 119 -14.60 5.56 13.04
CA LEU A 119 -15.02 4.94 11.76
C LEU A 119 -16.51 4.60 11.77
N LYS A 120 -17.05 4.13 12.91
CA LYS A 120 -18.50 3.91 13.08
C LYS A 120 -19.30 5.20 12.93
N LEU A 121 -18.86 6.29 13.59
CA LEU A 121 -19.50 7.61 13.46
C LEU A 121 -19.48 8.12 12.02
N SER A 122 -18.43 7.80 11.27
CA SER A 122 -18.28 8.16 9.86
C SER A 122 -19.05 7.25 8.90
N ARG A 123 -19.83 6.28 9.42
CA ARG A 123 -20.60 5.29 8.65
C ARG A 123 -19.76 4.51 7.64
N VAL A 124 -18.50 4.28 7.96
CA VAL A 124 -17.58 3.52 7.12
C VAL A 124 -17.85 2.03 7.28
N ASN A 125 -17.98 1.31 6.16
CA ASN A 125 -18.09 -0.14 6.16
C ASN A 125 -16.73 -0.79 6.47
N VAL A 126 -16.44 -1.04 7.74
CA VAL A 126 -15.23 -1.73 8.16
C VAL A 126 -15.41 -3.23 7.94
N LEU A 127 -14.70 -3.78 6.94
CA LEU A 127 -14.77 -5.20 6.55
C LEU A 127 -14.11 -6.12 7.59
N GLY A 128 -13.10 -5.60 8.30
CA GLY A 128 -12.38 -6.35 9.32
C GLY A 128 -11.11 -5.66 9.80
N ILE A 129 -10.41 -6.34 10.70
CA ILE A 129 -9.15 -5.90 11.29
C ILE A 129 -8.05 -6.91 10.95
N VAL A 130 -6.91 -6.42 10.48
CA VAL A 130 -5.69 -7.20 10.31
C VAL A 130 -4.75 -6.91 11.47
N ALA A 131 -4.52 -7.93 12.31
CA ALA A 131 -3.50 -7.89 13.35
C ALA A 131 -2.14 -8.27 12.76
N ASN A 132 -1.27 -7.28 12.56
CA ASN A 132 0.03 -7.45 11.94
C ASN A 132 1.16 -7.41 12.98
N GLY A 133 2.33 -7.94 12.62
CA GLY A 133 3.52 -7.90 13.46
C GLY A 133 3.50 -8.90 14.61
N VAL A 134 2.81 -10.04 14.45
CA VAL A 134 2.98 -11.22 15.31
C VAL A 134 4.47 -11.55 15.32
N GLN A 135 5.12 -11.37 16.47
CA GLN A 135 6.42 -11.98 16.69
C GLN A 135 6.14 -13.44 17.03
N GLY A 136 6.74 -14.36 16.27
CA GLY A 136 6.63 -15.76 16.59
C GLY A 136 7.40 -16.00 17.88
N ASP A 137 6.69 -16.21 18.99
CA ASP A 137 7.30 -16.86 20.13
C ASP A 137 7.68 -18.27 19.69
N ALA A 138 8.96 -18.64 19.81
CA ALA A 138 9.43 -20.00 19.54
C ALA A 138 8.68 -21.05 20.38
N ASN A 139 8.06 -20.62 21.49
CA ASN A 139 7.25 -21.45 22.39
C ASN A 139 5.73 -21.36 22.14
N SER A 140 5.28 -20.60 21.14
CA SER A 140 3.87 -20.60 20.72
C SER A 140 3.61 -21.75 19.75
N PRO A 141 2.43 -22.40 19.77
CA PRO A 141 2.03 -23.38 18.76
C PRO A 141 2.22 -22.89 17.31
N TYR A 142 2.08 -21.58 17.10
CA TYR A 142 2.32 -20.92 15.80
C TYR A 142 3.82 -20.81 15.45
N GLY A 143 4.69 -20.67 16.45
CA GLY A 143 6.15 -20.71 16.29
C GLY A 143 6.65 -22.09 15.86
N TYR A 144 6.08 -23.17 16.42
CA TYR A 144 6.36 -24.54 15.99
C TYR A 144 5.97 -24.80 14.54
N TYR A 145 4.80 -24.30 14.10
CA TYR A 145 4.35 -24.44 12.72
C TYR A 145 5.28 -23.71 11.73
N LYS A 146 5.73 -22.50 12.10
CA LYS A 146 6.68 -21.73 11.29
C LYS A 146 8.06 -22.40 11.21
N SER A 147 8.55 -22.99 12.30
CA SER A 147 9.83 -23.73 12.31
C SER A 147 9.78 -25.03 11.50
N ALA A 148 8.62 -25.71 11.46
CA ALA A 148 8.45 -26.93 10.68
C ALA A 148 8.43 -26.69 9.16
N TYR A 149 7.93 -25.54 8.70
CA TYR A 149 7.83 -25.20 7.28
C TYR A 149 8.87 -24.19 6.78
N GLY A 150 9.54 -23.46 7.68
CA GLY A 150 10.52 -22.42 7.32
C GLY A 150 11.95 -22.92 7.05
N ASN A 151 12.22 -24.22 7.23
CA ASN A 151 13.58 -24.78 7.15
C ASN A 151 13.99 -25.32 5.77
N ASN A 152 13.14 -25.16 4.73
CA ASN A 152 13.42 -25.69 3.38
C ASN A 152 13.85 -24.66 2.34
N HIS A 153 14.19 -23.43 2.74
CA HIS A 153 14.87 -22.49 1.86
C HIS A 153 16.09 -21.91 2.55
N LYS A 154 17.15 -22.73 2.66
CA LYS A 154 18.50 -22.20 2.72
C LYS A 154 18.89 -21.79 1.30
N GLU A 155 19.34 -20.55 1.22
CA GLU A 155 19.95 -19.90 0.06
C GLU A 155 21.01 -20.80 -0.57
N GLU A 156 20.76 -21.27 -1.80
CA GLU A 156 21.83 -21.63 -2.72
C GLU A 156 22.39 -20.32 -3.28
N ALA A 157 23.52 -19.91 -2.70
CA ALA A 157 24.35 -18.85 -3.24
C ALA A 157 24.87 -19.29 -4.61
N TRP A 158 24.59 -18.48 -5.63
CA TRP A 158 25.15 -18.64 -6.97
C TRP A 158 26.59 -18.11 -6.95
N GLU A 159 27.56 -19.00 -6.87
CA GLU A 159 28.94 -18.76 -7.32
C GLU A 159 29.08 -19.25 -8.78
N GLU A 160 30.00 -18.60 -9.51
CA GLU A 160 30.38 -18.72 -10.94
C GLU A 160 29.68 -17.69 -11.87
N GLU A 161 30.37 -16.79 -12.58
CA GLU A 161 31.57 -16.99 -13.40
C GLU A 161 32.61 -15.83 -13.32
N GLU A 162 33.78 -16.08 -12.72
CA GLU A 162 35.06 -15.53 -13.20
C GLU A 162 35.74 -16.63 -14.02
N ASN A 163 35.44 -16.76 -15.33
CA ASN A 163 36.28 -17.54 -16.25
C ASN A 163 36.00 -17.30 -17.75
N LEU A 164 35.89 -16.03 -18.19
CA LEU A 164 35.84 -15.72 -19.64
C LEU A 164 36.82 -14.63 -20.11
N THR A 165 37.86 -14.30 -19.35
CA THR A 165 38.96 -13.44 -19.82
C THR A 165 40.27 -14.21 -20.04
N SER A 166 40.26 -15.28 -20.83
CA SER A 166 41.52 -15.90 -21.30
C SER A 166 41.44 -16.58 -22.68
N THR A 167 40.66 -16.09 -23.63
CA THR A 167 40.78 -16.56 -25.03
C THR A 167 40.39 -15.52 -26.07
N PHE A 168 41.08 -14.37 -26.11
CA PHE A 168 41.30 -13.63 -27.35
C PHE A 168 42.65 -12.89 -27.26
N SER A 169 43.71 -13.61 -27.60
CA SER A 169 45.01 -13.04 -27.94
C SER A 169 45.67 -13.97 -28.97
N LYS A 170 45.29 -13.77 -30.23
CA LYS A 170 46.05 -13.91 -31.50
C LYS A 170 45.11 -14.09 -32.68
#